data_AF-A0A6M0AUH8-F1
#
_entry.id   AF-A0A6M0AUH8-F1
#
_cell.length_a   1.000
_cell.length_b   1.000
_cell.length_c   1.000
_cell.angle_alpha   90.00
_cell.angle_beta   90.00
_cell.angle_gamma   90.00
#
_symmetry.space_group_name_H-M   'P 1'
#
loop_
_entity.id
_entity.type
_entity.pdbx_description
1 polymer ?
#
loop_
_entity_poly.entity_id
_entity_poly.type
_entity_poly.pdbx_seq_one_letter_code
_entity_poly.pdbx_strand_id
1 'polypeptide(L)'
;MDPNNSKDWLDIANERAADAEAILKNRSQSIGSVYMAGYAIESSLKALLQSRNTSFPKHGNQGHNLQGLWEAAGFRLSDIRDSTGAKTFFIENWDTSLRYKITCNSSLTMAELVDGAKQLTNFIKFKISRKSGRRR
;
A
#
# COMPACT_ATOMS: atom_id res chain seq x y z
N MET A 1 -14.93 4.23 -10.41
CA MET A 1 -15.79 4.45 -9.23
C MET A 1 -14.98 5.24 -8.23
N ASP A 2 -15.51 6.35 -7.75
CA ASP A 2 -14.85 7.10 -6.69
C ASP A 2 -15.15 6.44 -5.33
N PRO A 3 -14.14 6.13 -4.52
CA PRO A 3 -14.34 5.43 -3.27
C PRO A 3 -14.96 6.35 -2.20
N ASN A 4 -16.11 5.93 -1.69
CA ASN A 4 -16.90 6.67 -0.71
C ASN A 4 -16.90 6.03 0.68
N ASN A 5 -16.62 4.73 0.76
CA ASN A 5 -16.57 3.99 2.01
C ASN A 5 -15.33 3.08 2.11
N SER A 6 -15.13 2.47 3.29
CA SER A 6 -13.97 1.59 3.54
C SER A 6 -13.93 0.37 2.62
N LYS A 7 -15.08 -0.16 2.18
CA LYS A 7 -15.14 -1.31 1.27
C LYS A 7 -14.70 -0.92 -0.13
N ASP A 8 -15.14 0.24 -0.64
CA ASP A 8 -14.73 0.71 -1.97
C ASP A 8 -13.20 0.83 -2.06
N TRP A 9 -12.57 1.35 -1.00
CA TRP A 9 -11.10 1.43 -0.90
C TRP A 9 -10.43 0.05 -0.85
N LEU A 10 -11.04 -0.93 -0.18
CA LEU A 10 -10.52 -2.31 -0.17
C LEU A 10 -10.66 -3.00 -1.53
N ASP A 11 -11.76 -2.76 -2.22
CA ASP A 11 -12.00 -3.30 -3.55
C ASP A 11 -10.95 -2.74 -4.52
N ILE A 12 -10.67 -1.42 -4.48
CA ILE A 12 -9.56 -0.80 -5.23
C ILE A 12 -8.21 -1.41 -4.82
N ALA A 13 -7.94 -1.61 -3.52
CA ALA A 13 -6.70 -2.20 -3.06
C ALA A 13 -6.48 -3.61 -3.63
N ASN A 14 -7.54 -4.41 -3.74
CA ASN A 14 -7.49 -5.75 -4.33
C ASN A 14 -7.20 -5.70 -5.82
N GLU A 15 -7.86 -4.81 -6.57
CA GLU A 15 -7.60 -4.62 -8.00
C GLU A 15 -6.15 -4.19 -8.25
N ARG A 16 -5.62 -3.23 -7.46
CA ARG A 16 -4.23 -2.78 -7.60
C ARG A 16 -3.20 -3.85 -7.24
N ALA A 17 -3.52 -4.71 -6.28
CA ALA A 17 -2.68 -5.87 -5.97
C ALA A 17 -2.71 -6.90 -7.12
N ALA A 18 -3.88 -7.16 -7.71
CA ALA A 18 -4.02 -8.05 -8.86
C ALA A 18 -3.27 -7.50 -10.10
N ASP A 19 -3.35 -6.19 -10.36
CA ASP A 19 -2.57 -5.52 -11.41
C ASP A 19 -1.07 -5.71 -11.19
N ALA A 20 -0.59 -5.54 -9.96
CA ALA A 20 0.82 -5.73 -9.62
C ALA A 20 1.28 -7.17 -9.89
N GLU A 21 0.50 -8.17 -9.47
CA GLU A 21 0.78 -9.59 -9.71
C GLU A 21 0.75 -9.93 -11.22
N ALA A 22 -0.22 -9.40 -11.96
CA ALA A 22 -0.35 -9.61 -13.40
C ALA A 22 0.83 -9.00 -14.18
N ILE A 23 1.27 -7.79 -13.81
CA ILE A 23 2.46 -7.16 -14.41
C ILE A 23 3.70 -7.98 -14.07
N LEU A 24 3.89 -8.40 -12.82
CA LEU A 24 5.05 -9.18 -12.40
C LEU A 24 5.14 -10.51 -13.17
N LYS A 25 4.00 -11.20 -13.35
CA LYS A 25 3.94 -12.48 -14.08
C LYS A 25 4.39 -12.33 -15.54
N ASN A 26 3.95 -11.27 -16.23
CA ASN A 26 4.22 -11.09 -17.65
C ASN A 26 5.50 -10.29 -17.93
N ARG A 27 5.94 -9.46 -16.98
CA ARG A 27 7.07 -8.54 -17.07
C ARG A 27 7.77 -8.44 -15.70
N SER A 28 8.49 -9.49 -15.32
CA SER A 28 9.09 -9.65 -13.98
C SER A 28 10.06 -8.54 -13.56
N GLN A 29 10.65 -7.82 -14.52
CA GLN A 29 11.57 -6.70 -14.27
C GLN A 29 10.90 -5.32 -14.38
N SER A 30 9.60 -5.26 -14.66
CA SER A 30 8.89 -4.00 -14.80
C SER A 30 8.65 -3.36 -13.44
N ILE A 31 9.15 -2.14 -13.24
CA ILE A 31 8.82 -1.31 -12.08
C ILE A 31 7.31 -1.02 -11.96
N GLY A 32 6.56 -1.23 -13.05
CA GLY A 32 5.10 -1.10 -13.04
C GLY A 32 4.43 -1.97 -11.99
N SER A 33 4.95 -3.16 -11.68
CA SER A 33 4.39 -4.02 -10.63
C SER A 33 4.54 -3.39 -9.25
N VAL A 34 5.73 -2.83 -8.95
CA VAL A 34 6.02 -2.10 -7.70
C VAL A 34 5.19 -0.82 -7.60
N TYR A 35 5.02 -0.10 -8.71
CA TYR A 35 4.17 1.08 -8.77
C TYR A 35 2.72 0.74 -8.40
N MET A 36 2.14 -0.32 -9.00
CA MET A 36 0.78 -0.76 -8.68
C MET A 36 0.65 -1.31 -7.26
N ALA A 37 1.68 -2.01 -6.77
CA ALA A 37 1.72 -2.55 -5.42
C ALA A 37 1.65 -1.45 -4.34
N GLY A 38 2.29 -0.31 -4.56
CA GLY A 38 2.19 0.81 -3.62
C GLY A 38 0.81 1.45 -3.58
N TYR A 39 0.07 1.52 -4.71
CA TYR A 39 -1.34 1.92 -4.70
C TYR A 39 -2.25 0.94 -3.95
N ALA A 40 -1.90 -0.36 -3.95
CA ALA A 40 -2.62 -1.33 -3.13
C ALA A 40 -2.45 -1.04 -1.63
N ILE A 41 -1.24 -0.66 -1.20
CA ILE A 41 -0.96 -0.23 0.18
C ILE A 41 -1.70 1.06 0.49
N GLU A 42 -1.60 2.07 -0.39
CA GLU A 42 -2.29 3.36 -0.24
C GLU A 42 -3.79 3.16 0.00
N SER A 43 -4.43 2.39 -0.88
CA SER A 43 -5.87 2.14 -0.84
C SER A 43 -6.24 1.35 0.42
N SER A 44 -5.40 0.40 0.85
CA SER A 44 -5.61 -0.32 2.11
C SER A 44 -5.52 0.60 3.34
N LEU A 45 -4.56 1.54 3.36
CA LEU A 45 -4.42 2.53 4.44
C LEU A 45 -5.63 3.48 4.47
N LYS A 46 -6.05 3.98 3.31
CA LYS A 46 -7.25 4.82 3.19
C LYS A 46 -8.51 4.08 3.64
N ALA A 47 -8.65 2.79 3.32
CA ALA A 47 -9.72 1.96 3.85
C ALA A 47 -9.68 1.91 5.39
N LEU A 48 -8.51 1.68 5.98
CA LEU A 48 -8.35 1.63 7.43
C LEU A 48 -8.71 2.96 8.09
N LEU A 49 -8.22 4.08 7.56
CA LEU A 49 -8.53 5.42 8.06
C LEU A 49 -10.02 5.72 7.96
N GLN A 50 -10.64 5.39 6.83
CA GLN A 50 -12.08 5.52 6.64
C GLN A 50 -12.88 4.66 7.64
N SER A 51 -12.47 3.41 7.88
CA SER A 51 -13.11 2.53 8.90
C SER A 51 -12.95 3.06 10.34
N ARG A 52 -12.03 3.98 10.55
CA ARG A 52 -11.75 4.65 11.82
C ARG A 52 -12.38 6.04 11.93
N ASN A 53 -13.08 6.52 10.90
CA ASN A 53 -13.55 7.90 10.81
C ASN A 53 -12.40 8.91 10.99
N THR A 54 -11.19 8.55 10.57
CA THR A 54 -10.03 9.44 10.57
C THR A 54 -9.98 10.13 9.21
N SER A 55 -9.89 11.46 9.19
CA SER A 55 -9.72 12.22 7.95
C SER A 55 -8.36 11.95 7.32
N PHE A 56 -8.31 11.94 5.99
CA PHE A 56 -7.06 11.77 5.25
C PHE A 56 -7.11 12.50 3.92
N PRO A 57 -5.96 12.92 3.38
CA PRO A 57 -5.89 13.50 2.05
C PRO A 57 -6.31 12.48 0.98
N LYS A 58 -7.27 12.84 0.13
CA LYS A 58 -7.69 11.99 -1.00
C LYS A 58 -6.90 12.27 -2.28
N HIS A 59 -6.42 13.50 -2.44
CA HIS A 59 -5.82 14.01 -3.67
C HIS A 59 -4.50 14.75 -3.39
N GLY A 60 -3.78 15.08 -4.47
CA GLY A 60 -2.50 15.77 -4.41
C GLY A 60 -1.38 14.90 -3.83
N ASN A 61 -0.19 15.47 -3.68
CA ASN A 61 0.99 14.71 -3.22
C ASN A 61 0.76 14.03 -1.86
N GLN A 62 0.04 14.70 -0.95
CA GLN A 62 -0.28 14.13 0.37
C GLN A 62 -1.26 12.95 0.30
N GLY A 63 -2.07 12.86 -0.75
CA GLY A 63 -2.93 11.70 -0.99
C GLY A 63 -2.17 10.43 -1.34
N HIS A 64 -0.90 10.55 -1.73
CA HIS A 64 -0.02 9.45 -2.12
C HIS A 64 1.16 9.26 -1.17
N ASN A 65 1.20 10.03 -0.08
CA ASN A 65 2.25 9.95 0.92
C ASN A 65 2.03 8.72 1.82
N LEU A 66 2.65 7.59 1.47
CA LEU A 66 2.48 6.33 2.21
C LEU A 66 2.96 6.45 3.66
N GLN A 67 4.06 7.16 3.92
CA GLN A 67 4.53 7.41 5.28
C GLN A 67 3.48 8.18 6.09
N GLY A 68 2.98 9.30 5.55
CA GLY A 68 1.96 10.09 6.22
C GLY A 68 0.66 9.31 6.48
N LEU A 69 0.22 8.48 5.54
CA LEU A 69 -0.94 7.60 5.72
C LEU A 69 -0.69 6.49 6.75
N TRP A 70 0.52 5.94 6.80
CA TRP A 70 0.93 4.94 7.78
C TRP A 70 0.91 5.50 9.21
N GLU A 71 1.50 6.68 9.39
CA GLU A 71 1.52 7.40 10.67
C GLU A 71 0.11 7.84 11.09
N ALA A 72 -0.70 8.37 10.16
CA ALA A 72 -2.10 8.71 10.42
C ALA A 72 -2.93 7.49 10.84
N ALA A 73 -2.57 6.28 10.37
CA ALA A 73 -3.17 5.03 10.79
C ALA A 73 -2.68 4.56 12.19
N GLY A 74 -1.87 5.36 12.87
CA GLY A 74 -1.37 5.10 14.22
C GLY A 74 -0.30 4.01 14.27
N PHE A 75 0.35 3.73 13.15
CA PHE A 75 1.47 2.79 13.08
C PHE A 75 2.80 3.53 13.20
N ARG A 76 3.81 2.82 13.71
CA ARG A 76 5.20 3.28 13.77
C ARG A 76 6.03 2.54 12.74
N LEU A 77 7.14 3.12 12.28
CA LEU A 77 8.09 2.40 11.41
C LEU A 77 8.62 1.12 12.09
N SER A 78 8.81 1.15 13.42
CA SER A 78 9.19 -0.03 14.20
C SER A 78 8.20 -1.20 14.10
N ASP A 79 6.94 -0.96 13.73
CA ASP A 79 5.92 -2.01 13.58
C ASP A 79 6.16 -2.88 12.33
N ILE A 80 6.92 -2.37 11.37
CA ILE A 80 7.23 -3.05 10.10
C ILE A 80 8.17 -4.24 10.32
N ARG A 81 9.06 -4.14 11.33
CA ARG A 81 10.09 -5.15 11.69
C ARG A 81 10.89 -5.66 10.48
N ASP A 82 11.24 -4.75 9.58
CA ASP A 82 11.95 -5.02 8.33
C ASP A 82 12.73 -3.77 7.89
N SER A 83 13.69 -3.34 8.69
CA SER A 83 14.29 -1.99 8.63
C SER A 83 15.00 -1.64 7.31
N THR A 84 15.34 -2.61 6.48
CA THR A 84 15.99 -2.39 5.18
C THR A 84 15.37 -3.18 4.03
N GLY A 85 14.25 -3.88 4.29
CA GLY A 85 13.64 -4.75 3.30
C GLY A 85 12.44 -4.12 2.59
N ALA A 86 11.71 -4.99 1.90
CA ALA A 86 10.67 -4.61 0.96
C ALA A 86 9.57 -3.75 1.61
N LYS A 87 9.22 -3.99 2.87
CA LYS A 87 8.15 -3.24 3.53
C LYS A 87 8.57 -1.80 3.82
N THR A 88 9.79 -1.60 4.29
CA THR A 88 10.35 -0.26 4.54
C THR A 88 10.54 0.51 3.24
N PHE A 89 10.92 -0.16 2.14
CA PHE A 89 10.97 0.47 0.82
C PHE A 89 9.65 1.18 0.47
N PHE A 90 8.49 0.56 0.70
CA PHE A 90 7.22 1.22 0.37
C PHE A 90 6.90 2.42 1.27
N ILE A 91 7.29 2.38 2.53
CA ILE A 91 6.98 3.48 3.44
C ILE A 91 7.92 4.67 3.21
N GLU A 92 9.19 4.42 2.91
CA GLU A 92 10.20 5.48 2.84
C GLU A 92 10.59 5.91 1.41
N ASN A 93 10.51 5.01 0.42
CA ASN A 93 11.11 5.23 -0.91
C ASN A 93 10.10 5.17 -2.06
N TRP A 94 8.92 4.58 -1.84
CA TRP A 94 7.88 4.56 -2.87
C TRP A 94 7.18 5.90 -2.97
N ASP A 95 7.02 6.38 -4.20
CA ASP A 95 6.21 7.56 -4.52
C ASP A 95 5.62 7.45 -5.93
N THR A 96 4.82 8.43 -6.32
CA THR A 96 4.20 8.44 -7.66
C THR A 96 5.18 8.76 -8.80
N SER A 97 6.43 9.17 -8.51
CA SER A 97 7.46 9.42 -9.52
C SER A 97 7.95 8.13 -10.19
N LEU A 98 7.74 6.97 -9.55
CA LEU A 98 8.07 5.66 -10.13
C LEU A 98 7.43 5.45 -11.52
N ARG A 99 6.31 6.12 -11.82
CA ARG A 99 5.67 6.08 -13.15
C ARG A 99 6.55 6.58 -14.30
N TYR A 100 7.57 7.38 -14.00
CA TYR A 100 8.53 7.91 -14.98
C TYR A 100 9.88 7.20 -14.94
N LYS A 101 10.01 6.16 -14.11
CA LYS A 101 11.26 5.40 -13.95
C LYS A 101 11.13 4.05 -14.65
N ILE A 102 12.27 3.43 -14.93
CA ILE A 102 12.35 2.06 -15.45
C ILE A 102 12.86 1.10 -14.37
N THR A 103 13.58 1.62 -13.38
CA THR A 103 14.13 0.91 -12.22
C THR A 103 13.90 1.73 -10.93
N CYS A 104 13.96 1.09 -9.77
CA CYS A 104 13.99 1.76 -8.47
C CYS A 104 15.34 1.57 -7.79
N ASN A 105 15.68 2.47 -6.87
CA ASN A 105 16.90 2.35 -6.05
C ASN A 105 16.66 1.34 -4.91
N SER A 106 16.70 0.06 -5.24
CA SER A 106 16.60 -1.05 -4.29
C SER A 106 17.48 -2.21 -4.75
N SER A 107 18.13 -2.89 -3.81
CA SER A 107 18.84 -4.14 -4.08
C SER A 107 17.89 -5.35 -4.21
N LEU A 108 16.60 -5.15 -3.92
CA LEU A 108 15.58 -6.18 -3.98
C LEU A 108 15.01 -6.30 -5.39
N THR A 109 14.61 -7.51 -5.74
CA THR A 109 13.87 -7.78 -6.98
C THR A 109 12.46 -7.20 -6.91
N MET A 110 11.85 -6.96 -8.09
CA MET A 110 10.45 -6.54 -8.16
C MET A 110 9.51 -7.54 -7.47
N ALA A 111 9.84 -8.83 -7.50
CA ALA A 111 9.07 -9.88 -6.85
C ALA A 111 9.11 -9.77 -5.32
N GLU A 112 10.29 -9.56 -4.74
CA GLU A 112 10.43 -9.33 -3.29
C GLU A 112 9.70 -8.07 -2.84
N LEU A 113 9.76 -6.99 -3.65
CA LEU A 113 9.01 -5.77 -3.39
C LEU A 113 7.50 -6.03 -3.43
N VAL A 114 6.98 -6.68 -4.46
CA VAL A 114 5.55 -7.01 -4.56
C VAL A 114 5.10 -7.91 -3.39
N ASP A 115 5.93 -8.86 -2.96
CA ASP A 115 5.63 -9.68 -1.78
C ASP A 115 5.58 -8.84 -0.48
N GLY A 116 6.53 -7.93 -0.29
CA GLY A 116 6.51 -7.00 0.85
C GLY A 116 5.25 -6.14 0.88
N ALA A 117 4.79 -5.65 -0.27
CA ALA A 117 3.53 -4.92 -0.38
C ALA A 117 2.33 -5.82 -0.03
N LYS A 118 2.32 -7.08 -0.47
CA LYS A 118 1.29 -8.06 -0.12
C LYS A 118 1.24 -8.31 1.39
N GLN A 119 2.39 -8.41 2.05
CA GLN A 119 2.45 -8.53 3.51
C GLN A 119 1.85 -7.29 4.21
N LEU A 120 2.18 -6.08 3.75
CA LEU A 120 1.64 -4.83 4.31
C LEU A 120 0.13 -4.72 4.11
N THR A 121 -0.37 -4.96 2.89
CA THR A 121 -1.80 -4.90 2.60
C THR A 121 -2.59 -5.90 3.44
N ASN A 122 -2.11 -7.14 3.59
CA ASN A 122 -2.73 -8.15 4.45
C ASN A 122 -2.71 -7.75 5.93
N PHE A 123 -1.60 -7.20 6.43
CA PHE A 123 -1.52 -6.66 7.79
C PHE A 123 -2.56 -5.55 8.02
N ILE A 124 -2.70 -4.61 7.10
CA ILE A 124 -3.66 -3.51 7.19
C ILE A 124 -5.10 -4.06 7.17
N LYS A 125 -5.42 -4.96 6.24
CA LYS A 125 -6.73 -5.61 6.14
C LYS A 125 -7.12 -6.35 7.43
N PHE A 126 -6.15 -7.03 8.05
CA PHE A 126 -6.35 -7.69 9.35
C PHE A 126 -6.68 -6.70 10.48
N LYS A 127 -6.12 -5.48 10.45
CA LYS A 127 -6.45 -4.43 11.43
C LYS A 127 -7.87 -3.88 11.23
N ILE A 128 -8.38 -3.88 10.00
CA ILE A 128 -9.77 -3.51 9.69
C ILE A 128 -10.73 -4.57 10.26
N SER A 129 -10.50 -5.85 9.96
CA SER A 129 -11.41 -6.94 10.36
C SER A 129 -11.51 -7.16 11.87
N ARG A 130 -10.40 -6.97 12.62
CA ARG A 130 -10.42 -7.04 14.09
C ARG A 130 -11.31 -5.99 14.76
N LYS A 131 -11.52 -4.83 14.12
CA LYS A 131 -12.39 -3.78 14.65
C LYS A 131 -13.87 -4.11 14.41
N SER A 132 -14.21 -4.68 13.25
CA SER A 132 -15.60 -5.11 12.98
C SER A 132 -16.08 -6.18 13.96
N GLY A 133 -15.19 -7.08 14.44
CA GLY A 133 -15.55 -8.11 15.41
C GLY A 133 -15.79 -7.59 16.84
N ARG A 134 -15.27 -6.42 17.20
CA ARG A 134 -15.36 -5.85 18.56
C ARG A 134 -16.60 -4.95 18.76
N ARG A 135 -17.47 -4.87 17.75
CA ARG A 135 -18.67 -4.03 17.70
C ARG A 135 -19.98 -4.84 17.85
N ARG A 136 -19.89 -6.03 18.46
CA ARG A 136 -21.04 -6.88 18.84
C ARG A 136 -21.17 -6.91 20.35
#